data_AF-A0A1B9KNV1-F1
#
_entry.id   AF-A0A1B9KNV1-F1
#
_cell.length_a   1.000
_cell.length_b   1.000
_cell.length_c   1.000
_cell.angle_alpha   90.00
_cell.angle_beta   90.00
_cell.angle_gamma   90.00
#
_symmetry.space_group_name_H-M   'P 1'
#
loop_
_entity.id
_entity.type
_entity.pdbx_description
1 polymer ?
#
loop_
_entity_poly.entity_id
_entity_poly.type
_entity_poly.pdbx_seq_one_letter_code
_entity_poly.pdbx_strand_id
1 'polypeptide(L)'
;MPNENTQKCKIFTAQTSKLENGEVATEEVILKNVPTPLFILFSFSGDGKTAFFKAAKFKEQQLKLKYPDAEVRIIEGFEYPLQFKAEWTKLYNELTNSETACKYALWQVHYFGHGNESFLAFTGRGKIHFDFYDKMERLPWHPNEGIFVLHSCRGAAYEDTLDEEEIENQICLANTISKQQKTRCLGQVTFGSFTTNSQQFAENWELNTNGIYMPNIPKSYLTNEDIQKIYGYRPNRYYNAVALYMADSVLWGYALLTGDTKDRILSLKENYEKNKKIKASTTLPKLYPIYQEIKKLSEKNQILPCRVFNKGQLEARIVEVDVFNQNDLEYI
;
A
#
# COMPACT_ATOMS: atom_id res chain seq x y z
N MET A 1 -46.19 16.67 -13.07
CA MET A 1 -45.24 15.54 -13.04
C MET A 1 -43.99 16.03 -12.33
N PRO A 2 -43.68 15.55 -11.12
CA PRO A 2 -42.46 15.94 -10.42
C PRO A 2 -41.26 15.29 -11.11
N ASN A 3 -40.23 16.09 -11.32
CA ASN A 3 -39.02 15.74 -12.04
C ASN A 3 -38.14 14.84 -11.16
N GLU A 4 -38.17 13.53 -11.40
CA GLU A 4 -37.32 12.53 -10.75
C GLU A 4 -35.86 12.64 -11.22
N ASN A 5 -35.17 13.73 -10.88
CA ASN A 5 -33.71 13.71 -10.78
C ASN A 5 -33.33 13.09 -9.42
N THR A 6 -33.68 11.81 -9.27
CA THR A 6 -33.32 11.00 -8.12
C THR A 6 -31.83 10.66 -8.26
N GLN A 7 -31.00 11.58 -7.77
CA GLN A 7 -29.59 11.37 -7.46
C GLN A 7 -29.52 10.07 -6.62
N LYS A 8 -29.00 8.98 -7.21
CA LYS A 8 -28.92 7.67 -6.57
C LYS A 8 -27.92 7.71 -5.41
N CYS A 9 -28.39 8.19 -4.27
CA CYS A 9 -27.69 8.19 -3.00
C CYS A 9 -28.21 7.01 -2.17
N LYS A 10 -27.31 6.13 -1.74
CA LYS A 10 -27.66 4.98 -0.91
C LYS A 10 -28.18 5.48 0.45
N ILE A 11 -29.26 4.86 0.92
CA ILE A 11 -29.86 5.11 2.23
C ILE A 11 -29.31 4.05 3.18
N PHE A 12 -28.68 4.47 4.28
CA PHE A 12 -28.27 3.56 5.35
C PHE A 12 -29.02 3.88 6.62
N THR A 13 -29.37 2.84 7.38
CA THR A 13 -30.03 2.97 8.67
C THR A 13 -29.05 2.55 9.75
N ALA A 14 -28.79 3.44 10.72
CA ALA A 14 -27.95 3.14 11.88
C ALA A 14 -28.79 3.27 13.15
N GLN A 15 -28.65 2.30 14.07
CA GLN A 15 -29.22 2.36 15.41
C GLN A 15 -28.19 2.94 16.36
N THR A 16 -28.55 4.00 17.08
CA THR A 16 -27.77 4.47 18.23
C THR A 16 -28.57 4.23 19.51
N SER A 17 -27.88 3.84 20.58
CA SER A 17 -28.47 3.63 21.90
C SER A 17 -28.08 4.78 22.82
N LYS A 18 -29.06 5.53 23.32
CA LYS A 18 -28.88 6.48 24.42
C LYS A 18 -29.46 5.86 25.70
N LEU A 19 -28.66 5.78 26.76
CA LEU A 19 -29.14 5.34 28.06
C LEU A 19 -29.77 6.55 28.78
N GLU A 20 -31.10 6.58 28.88
CA GLU A 20 -31.81 7.49 29.76
C GLU A 20 -32.56 6.64 30.81
N ASN A 21 -32.29 6.89 32.10
CA ASN A 21 -32.96 6.23 33.23
C ASN A 21 -32.94 4.68 33.24
N GLY A 22 -31.93 4.05 32.62
CA GLY A 22 -31.80 2.58 32.60
C GLY A 22 -32.58 1.90 31.47
N GLU A 23 -33.27 2.65 30.61
CA GLU A 23 -33.90 2.14 29.40
C GLU A 23 -33.07 2.54 28.16
N VAL A 24 -32.90 1.60 27.23
CA VAL A 24 -32.18 1.81 25.97
C VAL A 24 -33.13 2.54 25.01
N ALA A 25 -32.96 3.85 24.86
CA ALA A 25 -33.61 4.59 23.80
C ALA A 25 -32.87 4.28 22.48
N THR A 26 -33.57 3.60 21.56
CA THR A 26 -33.03 3.25 20.25
C THR A 26 -33.49 4.31 19.26
N GLU A 27 -32.57 5.12 18.75
CA GLU A 27 -32.88 6.11 17.71
C GLU A 27 -32.43 5.58 16.35
N GLU A 28 -33.36 5.50 15.41
CA GLU A 28 -33.10 5.06 14.04
C GLU A 28 -32.73 6.27 13.19
N VAL A 29 -31.45 6.38 12.85
CA VAL A 29 -30.94 7.50 12.04
C VAL A 29 -30.85 7.06 10.58
N ILE A 30 -31.56 7.78 9.71
CA ILE A 30 -31.48 7.61 8.26
C ILE A 30 -30.34 8.46 7.72
N LEU A 31 -29.23 7.82 7.38
CA LEU A 31 -28.13 8.45 6.67
C LEU A 31 -28.49 8.56 5.19
N LYS A 32 -28.81 9.78 4.75
CA LYS A 32 -28.97 10.11 3.33
C LYS A 32 -27.61 10.52 2.77
N ASN A 33 -27.35 10.16 1.51
CA ASN A 33 -26.18 10.63 0.75
C ASN A 33 -24.82 10.14 1.26
N VAL A 34 -24.74 8.88 1.70
CA VAL A 34 -23.44 8.27 2.00
C VAL A 34 -22.71 7.99 0.68
N PRO A 35 -21.54 8.61 0.43
CA PRO A 35 -20.78 8.37 -0.78
C PRO A 35 -20.31 6.92 -0.86
N THR A 36 -20.27 6.37 -2.07
CA THR A 36 -19.74 5.03 -2.32
C THR A 36 -18.23 5.02 -2.08
N PRO A 37 -17.69 4.09 -1.28
CA PRO A 37 -16.24 3.94 -1.14
C PRO A 37 -15.57 3.76 -2.50
N LEU A 38 -14.51 4.50 -2.76
CA LEU A 38 -13.74 4.45 -3.99
C LEU A 38 -12.31 4.03 -3.70
N PHE A 39 -11.88 3.01 -4.45
CA PHE A 39 -10.53 2.46 -4.41
C PHE A 39 -9.90 2.61 -5.81
N ILE A 40 -8.71 3.21 -5.86
CA ILE A 40 -7.97 3.41 -7.11
C ILE A 40 -6.67 2.61 -7.08
N LEU A 41 -6.44 1.79 -8.10
CA LEU A 41 -5.28 0.92 -8.20
C LEU A 41 -4.48 1.30 -9.45
N PHE A 42 -3.41 2.08 -9.28
CA PHE A 42 -2.49 2.44 -10.36
C PHE A 42 -1.53 1.28 -10.63
N SER A 43 -1.53 0.75 -11.85
CA SER A 43 -0.64 -0.32 -12.30
C SER A 43 0.36 0.17 -13.35
N PHE A 44 1.64 0.24 -12.97
CA PHE A 44 2.71 0.67 -13.86
C PHE A 44 2.84 -0.26 -15.09
N SER A 45 2.99 0.34 -16.28
CA SER A 45 2.97 -0.39 -17.56
C SER A 45 4.36 -0.65 -18.18
N GLY A 46 5.45 -0.25 -17.52
CA GLY A 46 6.81 -0.47 -18.01
C GLY A 46 7.37 -1.86 -17.63
N ASP A 47 8.65 -1.91 -17.27
CA ASP A 47 9.26 -3.16 -16.81
C ASP A 47 8.53 -3.74 -15.59
N GLY A 48 8.23 -5.04 -15.60
CA GLY A 48 7.42 -5.69 -14.57
C GLY A 48 5.89 -5.54 -14.71
N LYS A 49 5.36 -4.89 -15.76
CA LYS A 49 3.92 -4.60 -15.93
C LYS A 49 2.96 -5.76 -15.67
N THR A 50 3.32 -6.96 -16.11
CA THR A 50 2.45 -8.14 -15.96
C THR A 50 2.28 -8.51 -14.49
N ALA A 51 3.35 -8.38 -13.70
CA ALA A 51 3.31 -8.67 -12.28
C ALA A 51 2.52 -7.58 -11.52
N PHE A 52 2.78 -6.31 -11.80
CA PHE A 52 2.04 -5.19 -11.19
C PHE A 52 0.53 -5.29 -11.46
N PHE A 53 0.14 -5.60 -12.69
CA PHE A 53 -1.26 -5.77 -13.05
C PHE A 53 -1.91 -6.96 -12.34
N LYS A 54 -1.23 -8.11 -12.25
CA LYS A 54 -1.72 -9.28 -11.51
C LYS A 54 -2.03 -8.95 -10.05
N ALA A 55 -1.16 -8.22 -9.38
CA ALA A 55 -1.40 -7.84 -7.99
C ALA A 55 -2.49 -6.79 -7.82
N ALA A 56 -2.58 -5.82 -8.74
CA ALA A 56 -3.70 -4.89 -8.75
C ALA A 56 -5.04 -5.64 -8.91
N LYS A 57 -5.09 -6.67 -9.77
CA LYS A 57 -6.26 -7.53 -9.94
C LYS A 57 -6.60 -8.34 -8.69
N PHE A 58 -5.60 -8.93 -8.04
CA PHE A 58 -5.81 -9.64 -6.78
C PHE A 58 -6.38 -8.70 -5.70
N LYS A 59 -5.79 -7.50 -5.54
CA LYS A 59 -6.27 -6.51 -4.58
C LYS A 59 -7.69 -6.03 -4.92
N GLU A 60 -7.98 -5.81 -6.21
CA GLU A 60 -9.32 -5.44 -6.68
C GLU A 60 -10.37 -6.45 -6.19
N GLN A 61 -10.10 -7.74 -6.32
CA GLN A 61 -11.06 -8.78 -5.93
C GLN A 61 -11.21 -8.89 -4.42
N GLN A 62 -10.12 -8.81 -3.66
CA GLN A 62 -10.21 -8.79 -2.19
C GLN A 62 -11.01 -7.57 -1.70
N LEU A 63 -10.81 -6.40 -2.31
CA LEU A 63 -11.58 -5.20 -1.99
C LEU A 63 -13.06 -5.34 -2.36
N LYS A 64 -13.39 -5.91 -3.52
CA LYS A 64 -14.78 -6.17 -3.92
C LYS A 64 -15.48 -7.20 -3.04
N LEU A 65 -14.75 -8.19 -2.52
CA LEU A 65 -15.29 -9.18 -1.59
C LEU A 65 -15.51 -8.58 -0.20
N LYS A 66 -14.57 -7.75 0.28
CA LYS A 66 -14.67 -7.05 1.57
C LYS A 66 -15.71 -5.93 1.57
N TYR A 67 -15.81 -5.20 0.46
CA TYR A 67 -16.68 -4.06 0.26
C TYR A 67 -17.50 -4.25 -1.03
N PRO A 68 -18.56 -5.08 -1.00
CA PRO A 68 -19.37 -5.41 -2.19
C PRO A 68 -20.00 -4.19 -2.86
N ASP A 69 -20.23 -3.14 -2.09
CA ASP A 69 -20.86 -1.90 -2.52
C ASP A 69 -19.89 -0.84 -3.03
N ALA A 70 -18.58 -1.10 -2.98
CA ALA A 70 -17.54 -0.15 -3.35
C ALA A 70 -17.28 -0.12 -4.85
N GLU A 71 -16.80 1.03 -5.32
CA GLU A 71 -16.23 1.20 -6.64
C GLU A 71 -14.72 0.94 -6.57
N VAL A 72 -14.23 -0.01 -7.37
CA VAL A 72 -12.79 -0.31 -7.46
C VAL A 72 -12.36 -0.18 -8.91
N ARG A 73 -11.35 0.68 -9.16
CA ARG A 73 -10.86 0.98 -10.52
C ARG A 73 -9.38 0.70 -10.62
N ILE A 74 -8.98 0.01 -11.68
CA ILE A 74 -7.57 -0.13 -12.06
C ILE A 74 -7.28 0.89 -13.16
N ILE A 75 -6.27 1.73 -12.93
CA ILE A 75 -5.74 2.67 -13.91
C ILE A 75 -4.43 2.08 -14.43
N GLU A 76 -4.33 1.91 -15.74
CA GLU A 76 -3.17 1.33 -16.45
C GLU A 76 -2.74 2.25 -17.61
N GLY A 77 -1.73 1.83 -18.37
CA GLY A 77 -1.29 2.53 -19.59
C GLY A 77 -0.30 3.67 -19.36
N PHE A 78 0.29 3.78 -18.16
CA PHE A 78 1.32 4.77 -17.85
C PHE A 78 2.69 4.13 -17.61
N GLU A 79 3.69 4.61 -18.33
CA GLU A 79 5.09 4.20 -18.25
C GLU A 79 6.02 5.37 -17.90
N TYR A 80 5.57 6.60 -18.12
CA TYR A 80 6.35 7.82 -17.94
C TYR A 80 5.70 8.75 -16.91
N PRO A 81 6.48 9.63 -16.25
CA PRO A 81 5.95 10.56 -15.25
C PRO A 81 4.80 11.42 -15.76
N LEU A 82 4.88 11.92 -17.00
CA LEU A 82 3.85 12.77 -17.58
C LEU A 82 2.50 12.05 -17.71
N GLN A 83 2.52 10.77 -18.08
CA GLN A 83 1.30 9.97 -18.20
C GLN A 83 0.66 9.70 -16.84
N PHE A 84 1.49 9.36 -15.83
CA PHE A 84 1.01 9.19 -14.47
C PHE A 84 0.40 10.48 -13.91
N LYS A 85 1.08 11.61 -14.11
CA LYS A 85 0.55 12.92 -13.73
C LYS A 85 -0.77 13.23 -14.43
N ALA A 86 -0.90 12.92 -15.72
CA ALA A 86 -2.14 13.14 -16.46
C ALA A 86 -3.32 12.33 -15.87
N GLU A 87 -3.12 11.04 -15.55
CA GLU A 87 -4.17 10.23 -14.90
C GLU A 87 -4.46 10.70 -13.47
N TRP A 88 -3.45 11.16 -12.73
CA TRP A 88 -3.62 11.77 -11.41
C TRP A 88 -4.46 13.06 -11.47
N THR A 89 -4.14 13.97 -12.40
CA THR A 89 -4.89 15.22 -12.63
C THR A 89 -6.33 14.92 -13.06
N LYS A 90 -6.53 13.93 -13.94
CA LYS A 90 -7.87 13.50 -14.35
C LYS A 90 -8.69 12.99 -13.16
N LEU A 91 -8.10 12.17 -12.30
CA LEU A 91 -8.74 11.70 -11.08
C LEU A 91 -9.09 12.86 -10.14
N TYR A 92 -8.16 13.80 -9.95
CA TYR A 92 -8.42 15.01 -9.15
C TYR A 92 -9.61 15.81 -9.68
N ASN A 93 -9.64 16.08 -10.99
CA ASN A 93 -10.72 16.83 -11.63
C ASN A 93 -12.06 16.09 -11.55
N GLU A 94 -12.07 14.76 -11.68
CA GLU A 94 -13.26 13.96 -11.45
C GLU A 94 -13.73 14.10 -10.00
N LEU A 95 -12.86 13.87 -9.02
CA LEU A 95 -13.30 13.80 -7.62
C LEU A 95 -13.59 15.15 -6.98
N THR A 96 -13.15 16.25 -7.60
CA THR A 96 -13.46 17.61 -7.15
C THR A 96 -14.65 18.24 -7.88
N ASN A 97 -15.14 17.61 -8.95
CA ASN A 97 -16.38 18.01 -9.59
C ASN A 97 -17.58 17.77 -8.66
N SER A 98 -18.51 18.73 -8.59
CA SER A 98 -19.66 18.72 -7.67
C SER A 98 -20.58 17.49 -7.82
N GLU A 99 -20.74 16.96 -9.03
CA GLU A 99 -21.63 15.82 -9.30
C GLU A 99 -21.06 14.50 -8.75
N THR A 100 -19.75 14.35 -8.80
CA THR A 100 -19.01 13.15 -8.41
C THR A 100 -18.49 13.21 -6.98
N ALA A 101 -18.20 14.40 -6.45
CA ALA A 101 -17.72 14.61 -5.08
C ALA A 101 -18.73 14.11 -4.02
N CYS A 102 -20.03 14.14 -4.32
CA CYS A 102 -21.06 13.58 -3.44
C CYS A 102 -21.33 12.09 -3.69
N LYS A 103 -20.83 11.54 -4.81
CA LYS A 103 -21.05 10.14 -5.21
C LYS A 103 -20.00 9.21 -4.62
N TYR A 104 -18.75 9.66 -4.52
CA TYR A 104 -17.62 8.82 -4.11
C TYR A 104 -16.86 9.41 -2.93
N ALA A 105 -16.41 8.54 -2.02
CA ALA A 105 -15.42 8.87 -1.00
C ALA A 105 -14.12 8.13 -1.31
N LEU A 106 -13.02 8.86 -1.56
CA LEU A 106 -11.73 8.25 -1.86
C LEU A 106 -11.11 7.64 -0.60
N TRP A 107 -11.18 6.32 -0.49
CA TRP A 107 -10.65 5.59 0.66
C TRP A 107 -9.19 5.23 0.44
N GLN A 108 -8.89 4.47 -0.63
CA GLN A 108 -7.52 4.01 -0.86
C GLN A 108 -7.07 4.31 -2.28
N VAL A 109 -5.81 4.72 -2.39
CA VAL A 109 -5.06 4.69 -3.65
C VAL A 109 -3.90 3.74 -3.45
N HIS A 110 -3.72 2.80 -4.36
CA HIS A 110 -2.58 1.90 -4.41
C HIS A 110 -1.74 2.22 -5.64
N TYR A 111 -0.42 2.29 -5.48
CA TYR A 111 0.52 2.37 -6.60
C TYR A 111 1.35 1.10 -6.68
N PHE A 112 1.13 0.29 -7.71
CA PHE A 112 1.92 -0.90 -8.02
C PHE A 112 2.97 -0.55 -9.08
N GLY A 113 4.22 -0.42 -8.66
CA GLY A 113 5.30 -0.02 -9.55
C GLY A 113 6.67 0.04 -8.89
N HIS A 114 7.62 0.64 -9.60
CA HIS A 114 8.98 0.79 -9.10
C HIS A 114 9.13 2.06 -8.24
N GLY A 115 10.09 2.02 -7.33
CA GLY A 115 10.42 3.16 -6.49
C GLY A 115 11.65 2.89 -5.65
N ASN A 116 12.01 3.88 -4.87
CA ASN A 116 13.02 3.81 -3.83
C ASN A 116 12.57 4.66 -2.63
N GLU A 117 13.52 4.97 -1.74
CA GLU A 117 13.27 5.79 -0.55
C GLU A 117 12.82 7.23 -0.84
N SER A 118 13.04 7.75 -2.05
CA SER A 118 12.88 9.17 -2.37
C SER A 118 11.96 9.48 -3.55
N PHE A 119 11.64 8.51 -4.42
CA PHE A 119 10.79 8.71 -5.59
C PHE A 119 10.15 7.42 -6.12
N LEU A 120 9.05 7.61 -6.86
CA LEU A 120 8.55 6.62 -7.81
C LEU A 120 9.38 6.63 -9.08
N ALA A 121 9.74 5.45 -9.57
CA ALA A 121 10.61 5.27 -10.73
C ALA A 121 9.80 4.87 -11.98
N PHE A 122 10.09 5.53 -13.09
CA PHE A 122 9.42 5.36 -14.38
C PHE A 122 10.43 5.05 -15.48
N THR A 123 9.94 4.64 -16.66
CA THR A 123 10.76 4.35 -17.83
C THR A 123 11.63 5.56 -18.21
N GLY A 124 12.85 5.31 -18.70
CA GLY A 124 13.74 6.37 -19.18
C GLY A 124 14.35 7.25 -18.10
N ARG A 125 14.52 6.72 -16.86
CA ARG A 125 14.98 7.47 -15.67
C ARG A 125 14.00 8.55 -15.18
N GLY A 126 12.74 8.48 -15.59
CA GLY A 126 11.69 9.36 -15.07
C GLY A 126 11.47 9.14 -13.58
N LYS A 127 11.23 10.22 -12.83
CA LYS A 127 11.04 10.20 -11.37
C LYS A 127 9.88 11.09 -10.97
N ILE A 128 9.18 10.70 -9.91
CA ILE A 128 8.23 11.55 -9.18
C ILE A 128 8.53 11.42 -7.69
N HIS A 129 8.93 12.52 -7.08
CA HIS A 129 9.27 12.69 -5.67
C HIS A 129 8.05 13.06 -4.80
N PHE A 130 6.95 13.48 -5.42
CA PHE A 130 5.76 14.02 -4.74
C PHE A 130 6.05 15.27 -3.89
N ASP A 131 7.14 15.96 -4.18
CA ASP A 131 7.50 17.22 -3.54
C ASP A 131 6.77 18.42 -4.18
N PHE A 132 7.12 19.62 -3.74
CA PHE A 132 6.56 20.86 -4.28
C PHE A 132 6.85 21.06 -5.77
N TYR A 133 7.98 20.56 -6.29
CA TYR A 133 8.37 20.73 -7.68
C TYR A 133 7.55 19.85 -8.62
N ASP A 134 7.09 18.70 -8.14
CA ASP A 134 6.26 17.81 -8.93
C ASP A 134 4.86 18.34 -9.21
N LYS A 135 4.36 19.26 -8.37
CA LYS A 135 3.04 19.90 -8.48
C LYS A 135 1.88 18.89 -8.58
N MET A 136 1.96 17.79 -7.84
CA MET A 136 0.88 16.80 -7.76
C MET A 136 -0.34 17.41 -7.06
N GLU A 137 -1.52 17.33 -7.68
CA GLU A 137 -2.75 17.81 -7.07
C GLU A 137 -3.06 17.02 -5.79
N ARG A 138 -3.66 17.69 -4.80
CA ARG A 138 -4.12 17.02 -3.58
C ARG A 138 -5.46 16.36 -3.83
N LEU A 139 -5.52 15.03 -3.79
CA LEU A 139 -6.79 14.32 -3.93
C LEU A 139 -7.72 14.56 -2.73
N PRO A 140 -9.05 14.53 -2.91
CA PRO A 140 -10.03 14.72 -1.82
C PRO A 140 -10.20 13.43 -1.02
N TRP A 141 -9.18 13.08 -0.23
CA TRP A 141 -9.16 11.89 0.61
C TRP A 141 -10.30 11.86 1.63
N HIS A 142 -10.86 10.68 1.88
CA HIS A 142 -11.75 10.46 3.03
C HIS A 142 -10.99 10.77 4.33
N PRO A 143 -11.56 11.52 5.29
CA PRO A 143 -10.82 12.04 6.44
C PRO A 143 -10.25 10.96 7.38
N ASN A 144 -10.90 9.79 7.45
CA ASN A 144 -10.54 8.71 8.37
C ASN A 144 -9.99 7.47 7.66
N GLU A 145 -10.45 7.22 6.42
CA GLU A 145 -10.10 6.01 5.66
C GLU A 145 -9.07 6.30 4.57
N GLY A 146 -8.80 7.58 4.29
CA GLY A 146 -7.88 8.03 3.27
C GLY A 146 -6.46 7.52 3.49
N ILE A 147 -5.96 6.73 2.55
CA ILE A 147 -4.59 6.23 2.57
C ILE A 147 -4.02 6.04 1.16
N PHE A 148 -2.75 6.40 0.98
CA PHE A 148 -1.97 6.06 -0.20
C PHE A 148 -1.00 4.92 0.15
N VAL A 149 -1.21 3.75 -0.45
CA VAL A 149 -0.40 2.54 -0.26
C VAL A 149 0.62 2.38 -1.40
N LEU A 150 1.91 2.42 -1.04
CA LEU A 150 3.02 2.27 -1.97
C LEU A 150 3.43 0.79 -2.11
N HIS A 151 2.91 0.17 -3.15
CA HIS A 151 3.42 -1.08 -3.70
C HIS A 151 4.66 -0.80 -4.56
N SER A 152 5.70 -0.24 -3.91
CA SER A 152 7.02 0.02 -4.48
C SER A 152 8.14 -0.23 -3.46
N CYS A 153 9.35 -0.49 -3.95
CA CYS A 153 10.50 -0.79 -3.10
C CYS A 153 10.85 0.41 -2.20
N ARG A 154 11.09 0.15 -0.91
CA ARG A 154 11.75 1.09 0.03
C ARG A 154 11.09 2.46 0.23
N GLY A 155 9.85 2.66 -0.22
CA GLY A 155 9.16 3.96 -0.14
C GLY A 155 9.04 4.58 1.26
N ALA A 156 9.28 3.81 2.34
CA ALA A 156 9.27 4.30 3.72
C ALA A 156 10.60 4.08 4.48
N ALA A 157 11.69 3.78 3.77
CA ALA A 157 13.00 3.57 4.36
C ALA A 157 13.78 4.90 4.48
N TYR A 158 13.40 5.76 5.44
CA TYR A 158 14.03 7.07 5.62
C TYR A 158 15.51 7.00 6.04
N GLU A 159 15.99 5.86 6.53
CA GLU A 159 17.38 5.63 6.91
C GLU A 159 18.29 5.33 5.72
N ASP A 160 17.73 5.29 4.51
CA ASP A 160 18.42 4.93 3.27
C ASP A 160 19.11 6.12 2.58
N THR A 161 19.51 7.07 3.40
CA THR A 161 20.30 8.25 3.07
C THR A 161 21.49 8.32 4.03
N LEU A 162 22.50 9.11 3.68
CA LEU A 162 23.64 9.40 4.56
C LEU A 162 23.54 10.80 5.19
N ASP A 163 22.46 11.51 4.89
CA ASP A 163 22.14 12.81 5.45
C ASP A 163 21.47 12.67 6.81
N GLU A 164 22.10 13.22 7.84
CA GLU A 164 21.61 13.18 9.22
C GLU A 164 20.28 13.92 9.38
N GLU A 165 20.13 15.07 8.72
CA GLU A 165 18.92 15.89 8.81
C GLU A 165 17.75 15.17 8.16
N GLU A 166 17.96 14.49 7.03
CA GLU A 166 16.92 13.67 6.40
C GLU A 166 16.49 12.50 7.29
N ILE A 167 17.43 11.83 7.96
CA ILE A 167 17.13 10.71 8.87
C ILE A 167 16.36 11.21 10.10
N GLU A 168 16.82 12.29 10.73
CA GLU A 168 16.18 12.88 11.92
C GLU A 168 14.75 13.34 11.61
N ASN A 169 14.53 13.93 10.43
CA ASN A 169 13.22 14.37 9.97
C ASN A 169 12.42 13.24 9.29
N GLN A 170 12.95 12.02 9.27
CA GLN A 170 12.36 10.82 8.69
C GLN A 170 11.91 11.03 7.23
N ILE A 171 12.69 11.78 6.45
CA ILE A 171 12.38 12.14 5.08
C ILE A 171 12.48 10.89 4.21
N CYS A 172 11.35 10.54 3.60
CA CYS A 172 11.21 9.48 2.61
C CYS A 172 9.96 9.76 1.77
N LEU A 173 9.79 9.02 0.68
CA LEU A 173 8.66 9.19 -0.24
C LEU A 173 7.31 9.12 0.48
N ALA A 174 7.10 8.12 1.35
CA ALA A 174 5.85 7.98 2.10
C ALA A 174 5.58 9.19 3.02
N ASN A 175 6.60 9.68 3.72
CA ASN A 175 6.49 10.89 4.54
C ASN A 175 6.13 12.12 3.69
N THR A 176 6.86 12.34 2.59
CA THR A 176 6.62 13.43 1.63
C THR A 176 5.18 13.40 1.11
N ILE A 177 4.73 12.24 0.63
CA ILE A 177 3.34 12.04 0.17
C ILE A 177 2.35 12.37 1.28
N SER A 178 2.53 11.82 2.48
CA SER A 178 1.59 12.02 3.59
C SER A 178 1.44 13.52 3.95
N LYS A 179 2.54 14.29 3.92
CA LYS A 179 2.54 15.74 4.16
C LYS A 179 1.82 16.50 3.04
N GLN A 180 2.21 16.26 1.79
CA GLN A 180 1.69 17.02 0.66
C GLN A 180 0.22 16.71 0.37
N GLN A 181 -0.15 15.43 0.48
CA GLN A 181 -1.52 14.95 0.27
C GLN A 181 -2.42 15.11 1.51
N LYS A 182 -1.86 15.45 2.68
CA LYS A 182 -2.56 15.57 3.97
C LYS A 182 -3.37 14.32 4.33
N THR A 183 -2.78 13.16 4.09
CA THR A 183 -3.42 11.84 4.24
C THR A 183 -2.44 10.84 4.88
N ARG A 184 -2.88 9.61 5.15
CA ARG A 184 -1.99 8.52 5.54
C ARG A 184 -1.24 8.01 4.31
N CYS A 185 0.03 7.67 4.44
CA CYS A 185 0.77 6.99 3.39
C CYS A 185 1.56 5.83 3.97
N LEU A 186 1.35 4.66 3.40
CA LEU A 186 1.99 3.41 3.79
C LEU A 186 3.06 3.08 2.76
N GLY A 187 4.28 2.80 3.20
CA GLY A 187 5.33 2.26 2.36
C GLY A 187 6.12 1.10 2.98
N GLN A 188 6.79 0.34 2.12
CA GLN A 188 7.72 -0.70 2.52
C GLN A 188 9.09 -0.12 2.86
N VAL A 189 9.83 -0.84 3.69
CA VAL A 189 11.20 -0.45 4.10
C VAL A 189 12.28 -1.31 3.46
N THR A 190 11.92 -2.28 2.63
CA THR A 190 12.88 -3.18 1.95
C THR A 190 12.63 -3.21 0.45
N PHE A 191 13.52 -3.93 -0.23
CA PHE A 191 13.33 -4.31 -1.62
C PHE A 191 12.13 -5.24 -1.77
N GLY A 192 11.51 -5.14 -2.93
CA GLY A 192 10.36 -5.93 -3.29
C GLY A 192 10.64 -7.42 -3.38
N SER A 193 9.71 -8.21 -2.88
CA SER A 193 9.65 -9.65 -3.13
C SER A 193 8.24 -10.05 -3.55
N PHE A 194 8.14 -11.12 -4.33
CA PHE A 194 6.85 -11.69 -4.71
C PHE A 194 6.52 -12.84 -3.76
N THR A 195 5.23 -13.02 -3.49
CA THR A 195 4.74 -14.16 -2.73
C THR A 195 3.53 -14.77 -3.42
N THR A 196 3.33 -16.06 -3.21
CA THR A 196 2.21 -16.83 -3.77
C THR A 196 1.55 -17.62 -2.66
N ASN A 197 0.25 -17.88 -2.81
CA ASN A 197 -0.43 -18.83 -1.95
C ASN A 197 0.00 -20.26 -2.34
N SER A 198 1.07 -20.74 -1.69
CA SER A 198 1.63 -22.08 -1.96
C SER A 198 0.64 -23.24 -1.74
N GLN A 199 -0.45 -23.02 -1.00
CA GLN A 199 -1.50 -24.03 -0.79
C GLN A 199 -2.50 -24.06 -1.97
N GLN A 200 -2.87 -22.91 -2.53
CA GLN A 200 -3.70 -22.84 -3.75
C GLN A 200 -2.92 -23.25 -5.02
N PHE A 201 -1.60 -23.14 -5.01
CA PHE A 201 -0.71 -23.54 -6.11
C PHE A 201 -0.91 -25.00 -6.57
N ALA A 202 -1.27 -25.91 -5.66
CA ALA A 202 -1.39 -27.33 -5.96
C ALA A 202 -2.69 -27.72 -6.70
N GLU A 203 -3.71 -26.86 -6.70
CA GLU A 203 -5.08 -27.32 -7.00
C GLU A 203 -5.67 -26.81 -8.31
N ASN A 204 -5.39 -25.58 -8.78
CA ASN A 204 -6.23 -25.02 -9.87
C ASN A 204 -5.55 -23.92 -10.69
N TRP A 205 -5.55 -24.10 -12.01
CA TRP A 205 -5.05 -23.13 -12.99
C TRP A 205 -6.14 -22.86 -14.03
N GLU A 206 -6.42 -21.58 -14.31
CA GLU A 206 -7.29 -21.17 -15.41
C GLU A 206 -6.52 -20.26 -16.39
N LEU A 207 -6.60 -20.59 -17.68
CA LEU A 207 -6.16 -19.73 -18.78
C LEU A 207 -7.21 -18.66 -19.01
N ASN A 208 -6.84 -17.39 -18.91
CA ASN A 208 -7.75 -16.33 -19.35
C ASN A 208 -7.82 -16.24 -20.88
N THR A 209 -8.83 -15.52 -21.39
CA THR A 209 -9.11 -15.36 -22.83
C THR A 209 -7.98 -14.70 -23.63
N ASN A 210 -6.97 -14.12 -22.97
CA ASN A 210 -5.84 -13.44 -23.61
C ASN A 210 -4.54 -14.27 -23.52
N GLY A 211 -4.61 -15.54 -23.11
CA GLY A 211 -3.44 -16.43 -23.04
C GLY A 211 -2.52 -16.18 -21.85
N ILE A 212 -2.96 -15.41 -20.84
CA ILE A 212 -2.18 -15.14 -19.62
C ILE A 212 -2.68 -16.07 -18.51
N TYR A 213 -1.76 -16.84 -17.92
CA TYR A 213 -2.03 -17.59 -16.69
C TYR A 213 -2.23 -16.62 -15.52
N MET A 214 -3.42 -16.65 -14.93
CA MET A 214 -3.80 -15.82 -13.80
C MET A 214 -3.86 -16.67 -12.52
N PRO A 215 -3.61 -16.05 -11.35
CA PRO A 215 -3.88 -16.67 -10.06
C PRO A 215 -5.29 -17.23 -9.98
N ASN A 216 -5.50 -18.39 -9.35
CA ASN A 216 -6.86 -18.76 -8.95
C ASN A 216 -7.24 -17.92 -7.74
N ILE A 217 -8.02 -16.88 -7.99
CA ILE A 217 -8.39 -15.90 -6.98
C ILE A 217 -9.38 -16.53 -5.99
N PRO A 218 -9.21 -16.33 -4.68
CA PRO A 218 -10.17 -16.79 -3.69
C PRO A 218 -11.60 -16.35 -4.03
N LYS A 219 -12.55 -17.30 -4.02
CA LYS A 219 -13.98 -17.02 -4.19
C LYS A 219 -14.63 -16.41 -2.95
N SER A 220 -13.89 -16.35 -1.85
CA SER A 220 -14.28 -15.78 -0.57
C SER A 220 -13.29 -14.70 -0.13
N TYR A 221 -13.80 -13.72 0.62
CA TYR A 221 -12.96 -12.72 1.27
C TYR A 221 -11.96 -13.42 2.21
N LEU A 222 -10.67 -13.07 2.10
CA LEU A 222 -9.66 -13.53 3.05
C LEU A 222 -9.73 -12.66 4.30
N THR A 223 -9.91 -13.29 5.45
CA THR A 223 -9.81 -12.59 6.73
C THR A 223 -8.36 -12.19 7.00
N ASN A 224 -8.16 -11.29 7.96
CA ASN A 224 -6.83 -10.95 8.47
C ASN A 224 -6.02 -12.19 8.90
N GLU A 225 -6.67 -13.19 9.51
CA GLU A 225 -6.04 -14.44 9.93
C GLU A 225 -5.62 -15.30 8.72
N ASP A 226 -6.46 -15.39 7.70
CA ASP A 226 -6.12 -16.09 6.45
C ASP A 226 -4.93 -15.44 5.77
N ILE A 227 -4.96 -14.11 5.67
CA ILE A 227 -3.89 -13.29 5.09
C ILE A 227 -2.57 -13.53 5.83
N GLN A 228 -2.57 -13.50 7.15
CA GLN A 228 -1.40 -13.76 7.97
C GLN A 228 -0.86 -15.18 7.71
N LYS A 229 -1.74 -16.18 7.71
CA LYS A 229 -1.36 -17.58 7.50
C LYS A 229 -0.74 -17.83 6.13
N ILE A 230 -1.26 -17.19 5.10
CA ILE A 230 -0.85 -17.40 3.71
C ILE A 230 0.39 -16.57 3.36
N TYR A 231 0.41 -15.29 3.72
CA TYR A 231 1.37 -14.31 3.21
C TYR A 231 2.36 -13.80 4.26
N GLY A 232 2.06 -14.00 5.55
CA GLY A 232 2.83 -13.46 6.66
C GLY A 232 4.23 -14.04 6.82
N TYR A 233 4.50 -15.20 6.21
CA TYR A 233 5.78 -15.89 6.29
C TYR A 233 6.23 -16.37 4.92
N ARG A 234 7.53 -16.23 4.63
CA ARG A 234 8.09 -16.68 3.35
C ARG A 234 8.17 -18.21 3.30
N PRO A 235 7.67 -18.87 2.24
CA PRO A 235 7.92 -20.28 2.04
C PRO A 235 9.39 -20.55 1.68
N ASN A 236 9.87 -21.79 1.92
CA ASN A 236 11.26 -22.18 1.71
C ASN A 236 11.68 -22.07 0.21
N ARG A 237 12.95 -21.71 -0.03
CA ARG A 237 13.46 -21.12 -1.30
C ARG A 237 13.31 -22.00 -2.55
N TYR A 238 13.25 -23.33 -2.41
CA TYR A 238 13.10 -24.26 -3.54
C TYR A 238 11.81 -24.03 -4.34
N TYR A 239 10.74 -23.56 -3.69
CA TYR A 239 9.46 -23.23 -4.34
C TYR A 239 9.47 -21.86 -5.04
N ASN A 240 10.35 -20.93 -4.65
CA ASN A 240 10.29 -19.52 -5.07
C ASN A 240 10.67 -19.28 -6.55
N ALA A 241 11.58 -20.07 -7.13
CA ALA A 241 12.01 -19.87 -8.53
C ALA A 241 10.92 -20.23 -9.54
N VAL A 242 10.13 -21.25 -9.23
CA VAL A 242 8.96 -21.67 -10.03
C VAL A 242 7.76 -20.78 -9.73
N ALA A 243 7.53 -20.44 -8.46
CA ALA A 243 6.46 -19.56 -8.00
C ALA A 243 6.56 -18.10 -8.52
N LEU A 244 7.75 -17.61 -8.87
CA LEU A 244 7.95 -16.26 -9.42
C LEU A 244 7.17 -16.02 -10.72
N TYR A 245 7.03 -17.05 -11.57
CA TYR A 245 6.19 -17.00 -12.78
C TYR A 245 4.69 -16.98 -12.46
N MET A 246 4.33 -17.26 -11.21
CA MET A 246 2.99 -17.58 -10.70
C MET A 246 2.64 -16.72 -9.47
N ALA A 247 3.30 -15.56 -9.33
CA ALA A 247 3.04 -14.66 -8.21
C ALA A 247 1.62 -14.07 -8.32
N ASP A 248 0.86 -14.19 -7.24
CA ASP A 248 -0.53 -13.74 -7.16
C ASP A 248 -0.66 -12.35 -6.53
N SER A 249 0.38 -11.92 -5.84
CA SER A 249 0.46 -10.62 -5.17
C SER A 249 1.85 -10.01 -5.35
N VAL A 250 1.90 -8.68 -5.37
CA VAL A 250 3.12 -7.88 -5.50
C VAL A 250 3.45 -7.34 -4.12
N LEU A 251 4.69 -7.61 -3.72
CA LEU A 251 5.49 -6.96 -2.69
C LEU A 251 5.27 -7.41 -1.25
N TRP A 252 6.10 -8.32 -0.77
CA TRP A 252 6.35 -8.51 0.66
C TRP A 252 7.84 -8.43 0.95
N GLY A 253 8.20 -7.42 1.70
CA GLY A 253 9.53 -7.21 2.23
C GLY A 253 9.86 -8.23 3.32
N TYR A 254 10.17 -9.47 2.96
CA TYR A 254 10.49 -10.48 3.95
C TYR A 254 11.77 -10.12 4.72
N ALA A 255 11.78 -10.41 6.02
CA ALA A 255 12.96 -10.26 6.87
C ALA A 255 14.11 -11.20 6.47
N LEU A 256 13.88 -12.17 5.58
CA LEU A 256 14.93 -13.01 5.03
C LEU A 256 15.62 -12.35 3.83
N LEU A 257 16.88 -11.96 4.04
CA LEU A 257 17.76 -11.45 3.01
C LEU A 257 18.40 -12.57 2.20
N THR A 258 18.20 -12.57 0.88
CA THR A 258 18.83 -13.54 -0.03
C THR A 258 19.32 -12.87 -1.31
N GLY A 259 20.43 -13.36 -1.88
CA GLY A 259 20.98 -12.85 -3.14
C GLY A 259 21.28 -11.35 -3.08
N ASP A 260 21.04 -10.64 -4.19
CA ASP A 260 21.30 -9.21 -4.34
C ASP A 260 20.67 -8.34 -3.24
N THR A 261 19.49 -8.72 -2.74
CA THR A 261 18.83 -8.01 -1.64
C THR A 261 19.66 -8.03 -0.36
N LYS A 262 20.33 -9.16 -0.08
CA LYS A 262 21.25 -9.28 1.07
C LYS A 262 22.44 -8.37 0.90
N ASP A 263 23.08 -8.41 -0.26
CA ASP A 263 24.30 -7.64 -0.50
C ASP A 263 24.01 -6.13 -0.44
N ARG A 264 22.88 -5.69 -1.01
CA ARG A 264 22.43 -4.30 -0.93
C ARG A 264 22.15 -3.85 0.51
N ILE A 265 21.42 -4.64 1.29
CA ILE A 265 21.11 -4.28 2.69
C ILE A 265 22.37 -4.28 3.56
N LEU A 266 23.29 -5.23 3.36
CA LEU A 266 24.57 -5.22 4.07
C LEU A 266 25.43 -4.01 3.69
N SER A 267 25.42 -3.60 2.42
CA SER A 267 26.11 -2.38 1.98
C SER A 267 25.51 -1.13 2.63
N LEU A 268 24.18 -1.00 2.66
CA LEU A 268 23.49 0.11 3.34
C LEU A 268 23.83 0.15 4.83
N LYS A 269 23.77 -1.02 5.50
CA LYS A 269 24.16 -1.17 6.90
C LYS A 269 25.60 -0.68 7.14
N GLU A 270 26.53 -1.14 6.32
CA GLU A 270 27.95 -0.79 6.46
C GLU A 270 28.15 0.72 6.27
N ASN A 271 27.54 1.31 5.26
CA ASN A 271 27.64 2.75 4.99
C ASN A 271 27.04 3.58 6.12
N TYR A 272 25.87 3.20 6.63
CA TYR A 272 25.19 3.85 7.74
C TYR A 272 26.04 3.80 9.01
N GLU A 273 26.49 2.61 9.41
CA GLU A 273 27.21 2.41 10.67
C GLU A 273 28.64 2.96 10.68
N LYS A 274 29.25 3.16 9.50
CA LYS A 274 30.55 3.82 9.33
C LYS A 274 30.46 5.34 9.15
N ASN A 275 29.27 5.89 8.90
CA ASN A 275 29.10 7.33 8.69
C ASN A 275 29.51 8.10 9.96
N LYS A 276 30.51 8.98 9.83
CA LYS A 276 31.06 9.76 10.96
C LYS A 276 30.04 10.67 11.61
N LYS A 277 29.11 11.26 10.84
CA LYS A 277 28.07 12.15 11.37
C LYS A 277 27.07 11.37 12.20
N ILE A 278 26.54 10.27 11.66
CA ILE A 278 25.66 9.33 12.38
C ILE A 278 26.35 8.82 13.66
N LYS A 279 27.64 8.50 13.60
CA LYS A 279 28.44 8.09 14.76
C LYS A 279 28.61 9.19 15.80
N ALA A 280 28.66 10.47 15.42
CA ALA A 280 28.77 11.60 16.33
C ALA A 280 27.42 12.08 16.89
N SER A 281 26.32 11.82 16.17
CA SER A 281 24.95 12.22 16.55
C SER A 281 24.56 11.75 17.96
N THR A 282 23.83 12.53 18.76
CA THR A 282 23.37 12.06 20.08
C THR A 282 21.97 11.46 20.04
N THR A 283 21.26 11.70 18.94
CA THR A 283 19.84 11.39 18.71
C THR A 283 19.68 10.16 17.81
N LEU A 284 20.55 10.00 16.80
CA LEU A 284 20.44 8.91 15.84
C LEU A 284 20.96 7.56 16.36
N PRO A 285 20.30 6.44 15.99
CA PRO A 285 20.75 5.10 16.34
C PRO A 285 22.10 4.78 15.69
N LYS A 286 22.98 4.09 16.43
CA LYS A 286 24.33 3.73 15.96
C LYS A 286 24.37 2.49 15.09
N LEU A 287 23.31 1.69 15.17
CA LEU A 287 23.10 0.51 14.37
C LEU A 287 22.03 0.83 13.33
N TYR A 288 22.21 0.32 12.11
CA TYR A 288 21.25 0.56 11.04
C TYR A 288 19.88 -0.06 11.40
N PRO A 289 18.81 0.75 11.59
CA PRO A 289 17.57 0.30 12.23
C PRO A 289 16.87 -0.83 11.48
N ILE A 290 16.72 -0.69 10.16
CA ILE A 290 16.06 -1.70 9.31
C ILE A 290 16.73 -3.06 9.45
N TYR A 291 18.07 -3.12 9.53
CA TYR A 291 18.77 -4.38 9.71
C TYR A 291 18.53 -5.03 11.08
N GLN A 292 18.31 -4.24 12.13
CA GLN A 292 17.95 -4.79 13.44
C GLN A 292 16.55 -5.44 13.41
N GLU A 293 15.60 -4.80 12.73
CA GLU A 293 14.26 -5.34 12.53
C GLU A 293 14.29 -6.62 11.69
N ILE A 294 15.03 -6.63 10.59
CA ILE A 294 15.29 -7.82 9.75
C ILE A 294 15.85 -8.96 10.61
N LYS A 295 16.91 -8.69 11.38
CA LYS A 295 17.53 -9.71 12.23
C LYS A 295 16.51 -10.32 13.20
N LYS A 296 15.70 -9.48 13.85
CA LYS A 296 14.68 -9.90 14.82
C LYS A 296 13.64 -10.85 14.21
N LEU A 297 13.24 -10.61 12.97
CA LEU A 297 12.18 -11.37 12.29
C LEU A 297 12.68 -12.53 11.41
N SER A 298 13.98 -12.57 11.12
CA SER A 298 14.58 -13.50 10.17
C SER A 298 14.41 -14.98 10.52
N GLU A 299 14.34 -15.34 11.82
CA GLU A 299 14.24 -16.74 12.26
C GLU A 299 12.96 -17.44 11.76
N LYS A 300 11.85 -16.71 11.66
CA LYS A 300 10.57 -17.22 11.14
C LYS A 300 10.35 -16.93 9.66
N ASN A 301 11.27 -16.22 9.01
CA ASN A 301 11.07 -15.65 7.68
C ASN A 301 9.80 -14.79 7.58
N GLN A 302 9.45 -14.09 8.66
CA GLN A 302 8.27 -13.24 8.70
C GLN A 302 8.43 -12.04 7.76
N ILE A 303 7.31 -11.52 7.27
CA ILE A 303 7.29 -10.20 6.62
C ILE A 303 7.83 -9.14 7.55
N LEU A 304 8.57 -8.19 7.00
CA LEU A 304 8.93 -6.99 7.72
C LEU A 304 7.72 -6.05 7.71
N PRO A 305 7.31 -5.51 8.87
CA PRO A 305 6.20 -4.59 8.92
C PRO A 305 6.42 -3.40 7.97
N CYS A 306 5.32 -2.86 7.48
CA CYS A 306 5.31 -1.60 6.74
C CYS A 306 5.39 -0.42 7.71
N ARG A 307 5.68 0.77 7.18
CA ARG A 307 5.61 2.03 7.95
C ARG A 307 4.50 2.90 7.38
N VAL A 308 3.75 3.52 8.27
CA VAL A 308 2.71 4.48 7.91
C VAL A 308 3.10 5.85 8.42
N PHE A 309 3.05 6.85 7.54
CA PHE A 309 3.13 8.25 7.90
C PHE A 309 1.75 8.87 7.79
N ASN A 310 1.27 9.50 8.86
CA ASN A 310 0.02 10.24 8.88
C ASN A 310 0.32 11.73 8.93
N LYS A 311 0.08 12.44 7.82
CA LYS A 311 0.31 13.89 7.71
C LYS A 311 1.72 14.31 8.17
N GLY A 312 2.70 13.46 7.86
CA GLY A 312 4.10 13.67 8.16
C GLY A 312 4.63 13.10 9.47
N GLN A 313 3.78 12.41 10.24
CA GLN A 313 4.18 11.77 11.50
C GLN A 313 4.18 10.25 11.33
N LEU A 314 5.28 9.59 11.72
CA LEU A 314 5.38 8.15 11.71
C LEU A 314 4.44 7.54 12.77
N GLU A 315 3.56 6.64 12.35
CA GLU A 315 2.72 5.86 13.25
C GLU A 315 3.57 4.79 13.96
N ALA A 316 3.30 4.58 15.25
CA ALA A 316 3.94 3.52 16.00
C ALA A 316 3.54 2.14 15.46
N ARG A 317 4.47 1.20 15.53
CA ARG A 317 4.28 -0.19 15.10
C ARG A 317 5.06 -1.14 15.99
N ILE A 318 4.61 -2.38 16.03
CA ILE A 318 5.29 -3.45 16.76
C ILE A 318 6.11 -4.25 15.76
N VAL A 319 7.38 -4.48 16.08
CA VAL A 319 8.28 -5.33 15.30
C VAL A 319 8.63 -6.52 16.19
N GLU A 320 7.81 -7.56 16.17
CA GLU A 320 7.97 -8.78 16.96
C GLU A 320 7.66 -10.02 16.15
N VAL A 321 8.31 -11.12 16.52
CA VAL A 321 8.09 -12.42 15.91
C VAL A 321 6.66 -12.86 16.21
N ASP A 322 5.97 -13.36 15.19
CA ASP A 322 4.58 -13.80 15.21
C ASP A 322 3.56 -12.68 15.51
N VAL A 323 3.97 -11.41 15.39
CA VAL A 323 3.10 -10.22 15.54
C VAL A 323 2.96 -9.47 14.20
N PHE A 324 1.72 -9.19 13.81
CA PHE A 324 1.35 -8.52 12.56
C PHE A 324 0.53 -7.27 12.87
N ASN A 325 0.95 -6.12 12.35
CA ASN A 325 0.22 -4.87 12.55
C ASN A 325 -0.98 -4.83 11.59
N GLN A 326 -2.04 -4.12 11.97
CA GLN A 326 -3.21 -3.94 11.09
C GLN A 326 -2.82 -3.31 9.74
N ASN A 327 -1.86 -2.39 9.73
CA ASN A 327 -1.33 -1.77 8.52
C ASN A 327 -0.57 -2.78 7.64
N ASP A 328 0.08 -3.78 8.23
CA ASP A 328 0.69 -4.88 7.46
C ASP A 328 -0.42 -5.64 6.74
N LEU A 329 -1.49 -5.97 7.44
CA LEU A 329 -2.63 -6.68 6.84
C LEU A 329 -3.41 -5.86 5.81
N GLU A 330 -3.45 -4.52 5.96
CA GLU A 330 -4.02 -3.61 4.97
C GLU A 330 -3.16 -3.51 3.70
N TYR A 331 -1.84 -3.64 3.84
CA TYR A 331 -0.93 -3.69 2.72
C TYR A 331 -1.15 -4.96 1.88
N ILE A 332 -1.42 -6.13 2.50
CA ILE A 332 -1.83 -7.37 1.82
C ILE A 332 -3.18 -7.20 1.17
#